data_AF-A0A931X9A1-F1
#
_entry.id   AF-A0A931X9A1-F1
#
_cell.length_a   1.000
_cell.length_b   1.000
_cell.length_c   1.000
_cell.angle_alpha   90.00
_cell.angle_beta   90.00
_cell.angle_gamma   90.00
#
_symmetry.space_group_name_H-M   'P 1'
#
loop_
_entity.id
_entity.type
_entity.pdbx_description
1 polymer ?
#
loop_
_entity_poly.entity_id
_entity_poly.type
_entity_poly.pdbx_seq_one_letter_code
_entity_poly.pdbx_strand_id
1 'polypeptide(L)' 'MDNSIKDTCLLCARPVYEDDRTVRFLSVWVHDECYRKDIGVPPRRRPQFPEERAA' A
#
# COMPACT_ATOMS: atom_id res chain seq x y z
N MET A 1 10.38 17.06 13.85
CA MET A 1 9.60 15.80 13.77
C MET A 1 10.47 14.85 12.97
N ASP A 2 11.31 14.13 13.69
CA ASP A 2 12.27 13.18 13.13
C ASP A 2 11.50 11.91 12.80
N ASN A 3 11.24 11.68 11.52
CA ASN A 3 10.54 10.49 11.06
C ASN A 3 11.55 9.34 11.00
N SER A 4 11.41 8.35 11.88
CA SER A 4 12.35 7.24 11.98
C SER A 4 12.24 6.33 10.76
N ILE A 5 13.38 5.83 10.30
CA ILE A 5 13.42 4.81 9.24
C ILE A 5 13.07 3.46 9.87
N LYS A 6 12.07 2.80 9.29
CA LYS A 6 11.59 1.48 9.71
C LYS A 6 12.31 0.35 8.96
N ASP A 7 12.49 0.49 7.65
CA ASP A 7 13.09 -0.53 6.77
C ASP A 7 13.53 0.07 5.42
N THR A 8 13.95 -0.76 4.47
CA THR A 8 14.19 -0.39 3.06
C THR A 8 13.25 -1.15 2.14
N CYS A 9 12.48 -0.43 1.32
CA CYS A 9 11.53 -1.04 0.39
C CYS A 9 12.27 -1.84 -0.69
N LEU A 10 12.07 -3.15 -0.72
CA LEU A 10 12.72 -4.06 -1.67
C LEU A 10 12.34 -3.82 -3.15
N LEU A 11 11.23 -3.14 -3.42
CA LEU A 11 10.74 -2.90 -4.78
C LEU A 11 11.32 -1.64 -5.42
N CYS A 12 11.65 -0.62 -4.62
CA CYS A 12 12.16 0.66 -5.13
C CYS A 12 13.51 1.07 -4.53
N ALA A 13 14.07 0.27 -3.64
CA ALA A 13 15.33 0.50 -2.93
C ALA A 13 15.39 1.84 -2.14
N ARG A 14 14.22 2.38 -1.74
CA ARG A 14 14.12 3.61 -0.94
C ARG A 14 13.80 3.29 0.52
N PRO A 15 14.23 4.14 1.48
CA PRO A 15 13.86 3.98 2.88
C PRO A 15 12.34 4.03 3.05
N VAL A 16 11.86 3.19 3.95
CA VAL A 16 10.49 3.14 4.44
C VAL A 16 10.46 3.81 5.80
N TYR A 17 9.67 4.86 5.93
CA TYR A 17 9.53 5.58 7.20
C TYR A 17 8.34 5.06 8.02
N GLU A 18 8.28 5.40 9.31
CA GLU A 18 7.18 4.97 10.19
C GLU A 18 5.81 5.52 9.75
N ASP A 19 5.79 6.76 9.26
CA ASP A 19 4.57 7.39 8.73
C ASP A 19 4.15 6.89 7.33
N ASP A 20 5.00 6.12 6.65
CA ASP A 20 4.68 5.62 5.30
C ASP A 20 3.56 4.56 5.34
N ARG A 21 2.65 4.64 4.36
CA ARG A 21 1.71 3.55 4.10
C ARG A 21 2.47 2.35 3.56
N THR A 22 2.56 1.31 4.39
CA THR A 22 3.37 0.12 4.12
C THR A 22 2.56 -1.15 4.27
N VAL A 23 3.00 -2.20 3.58
CA VAL A 23 2.47 -3.56 3.73
C VAL A 23 3.62 -4.50 4.02
N ARG A 24 3.35 -5.57 4.77
CA ARG A 24 4.34 -6.62 5.03
C ARG A 24 4.21 -7.70 3.97
N PHE A 25 5.23 -7.87 3.14
CA PHE A 25 5.28 -8.86 2.07
C PHE A 25 6.51 -9.74 2.26
N LEU A 26 6.40 -11.07 2.24
CA LEU A 26 7.55 -11.98 2.42
C LEU A 26 8.46 -11.62 3.63
N SER A 27 7.85 -11.19 4.74
CA SER A 27 8.51 -10.71 5.97
C SER A 27 9.22 -9.35 5.90
N VAL A 28 9.18 -8.63 4.78
CA VAL A 28 9.78 -7.30 4.60
C VAL A 28 8.73 -6.20 4.51
N TRP A 29 9.08 -4.97 4.90
CA TRP A 29 8.21 -3.81 4.75
C TRP A 29 8.42 -3.15 3.39
N VAL A 30 7.34 -3.00 2.64
CA VAL A 30 7.35 -2.31 1.34
C VAL A 30 6.29 -1.22 1.31
N HIS A 31 6.50 -0.19 0.50
CA HIS A 31 5.48 0.84 0.27
C HIS A 31 4.23 0.23 -0.36
N ASP A 32 3.04 0.60 0.12
CA ASP A 32 1.75 0.12 -0.44
C ASP A 32 1.63 0.43 -1.94
N GLU A 33 2.12 1.59 -2.39
CA GLU A 33 2.15 1.92 -3.82
C GLU A 33 3.04 0.96 -4.62
N CYS A 34 4.25 0.67 -4.13
CA CYS A 34 5.17 -0.25 -4.79
C CYS A 34 4.56 -1.65 -4.87
N TYR A 35 3.97 -2.12 -3.77
CA TYR A 35 3.29 -3.42 -3.71
C TYR A 35 2.16 -3.54 -4.73
N ARG A 36 1.32 -2.49 -4.87
CA ARG A 36 0.22 -2.47 -5.85
C ARG A 36 0.72 -2.45 -7.30
N LYS A 37 1.79 -1.69 -7.58
CA LYS A 37 2.40 -1.63 -8.91
C LYS A 37 2.96 -3.00 -9.34
N ASP A 38 3.65 -3.69 -8.44
CA ASP A 38 4.33 -4.95 -8.73
C ASP A 38 3.33 -6.12 -8.88
N ILE A 39 2.37 -6.25 -7.96
CA ILE A 39 1.45 -7.38 -7.92
C ILE A 39 0.28 -7.19 -8.90
N GLY A 40 0.20 -6.04 -9.56
CA GLY A 40 -0.86 -5.74 -10.51
C GLY A 40 -2.24 -5.73 -9.86
N VAL A 41 -2.34 -5.50 -8.55
CA VAL A 41 -3.63 -5.36 -7.86
C VAL A 41 -4.27 -4.10 -8.43
N PRO A 42 -5.35 -4.21 -9.22
CA PRO A 42 -6.05 -3.03 -9.68
C PRO A 42 -6.46 -2.25 -8.43
N PRO A 43 -6.32 -0.91 -8.41
CA PRO A 43 -6.77 -0.12 -7.28
C PRO A 43 -8.19 -0.58 -7.00
N ARG A 44 -8.47 -1.05 -5.76
CA ARG A 44 -9.80 -1.52 -5.38
C ARG A 44 -10.78 -0.45 -5.83
N ARG A 45 -11.45 -0.69 -6.97
CA ARG A 45 -12.61 0.11 -7.34
C ARG A 45 -13.51 -0.10 -6.14
N ARG A 46 -13.81 0.98 -5.40
CA ARG A 46 -14.84 0.90 -4.37
C ARG A 46 -15.99 0.11 -4.99
N PRO A 47 -16.51 -0.92 -4.33
CA PRO A 47 -17.66 -1.61 -4.87
C PRO A 47 -18.72 -0.53 -5.07
N GLN A 48 -18.94 -0.16 -6.33
CA GLN A 48 -20.09 0.61 -6.76
C GLN A 48 -21.23 -0.40 -6.65
N PHE A 49 -21.66 -0.66 -5.42
CA PHE A 49 -22.99 -1.21 -5.23
C PHE A 49 -23.91 -0.18 -5.89
N PRO A 50 -24.67 -0.54 -6.93
CA PRO A 50 -25.77 0.30 -7.33
C PRO A 50 -26.64 0.44 -6.08
N GLU A 51 -26.91 1.67 -5.67
CA GLU A 51 -27.91 1.98 -4.68
C GLU A 51 -29.23 1.40 -5.21
N GLU A 52 -29.56 0.18 -4.79
CA GLU A 52 -30.83 -0.46 -5.09
C GLU A 52 -31.91 0.47 -4.57
N ARG A 53 -32.69 1.03 -5.50
CA ARG A 53 -33.83 1.89 -5.25
C ARG A 53 -34.70 1.23 -4.18
N ALA A 54 -34.72 1.83 -2.99
CA ALA A 54 -35.76 1.55 -2.01
C ALA A 54 -37.12 1.92 -2.65
N ALA A 55 -38.08 1.01 -2.41
CA ALA A 55 -39.40 0.91 -3.02
C ALA A 55 -40.28 2.15 -2.88
#